data_AF-A0A2U1D2U3-F1
#
_entry.id   AF-A0A2U1D2U3-F1
#
_cell.length_a   1.000
_cell.length_b   1.000
_cell.length_c   1.000
_cell.angle_alpha   90.00
_cell.angle_beta   90.00
_cell.angle_gamma   90.00
#
_symmetry.space_group_name_H-M   'P 1'
#
loop_
_entity.id
_entity.type
_entity.pdbx_description
1 polymer ?
#
loop_
_entity_poly.entity_id
_entity_poly.type
_entity_poly.pdbx_seq_one_letter_code
_entity_poly.pdbx_strand_id
1 'polypeptide(L)'
;MDNELMIVDQWGEKFGVQDLNDKKFLENITPQQLENIAYRKKEIGIAFKKVDEVLKERLHQGEQFPHIIFSETKRANIDQSEQTKKAFVKKYGWDAVQVKTPKQLKEKYGEDIQPDLDKVTVYTTSQRLKYE
;
A
#
# COMPACT_ATOMS: atom_id res chain seq x y z
N MET A 1 26.07 -6.92 25.06
CA MET A 1 24.61 -6.81 25.16
C MET A 1 24.11 -6.54 23.77
N ASP A 2 23.44 -7.50 23.17
CA ASP A 2 22.79 -7.29 21.89
C ASP A 2 21.53 -6.48 22.15
N ASN A 3 21.45 -5.29 21.55
CA ASN A 3 20.35 -4.36 21.77
C ASN A 3 19.15 -4.79 20.93
N GLU A 4 18.50 -5.89 21.33
CA GLU A 4 17.31 -6.37 20.65
C GLU A 4 16.17 -5.35 20.77
N LEU A 5 15.48 -5.13 19.65
CA LEU A 5 14.31 -4.26 19.60
C LEU A 5 13.12 -5.01 20.22
N MET A 6 12.68 -4.56 21.39
CA MET A 6 11.52 -5.14 22.09
C MET A 6 10.26 -4.31 21.81
N ILE A 7 9.14 -4.98 21.49
CA ILE A 7 7.82 -4.40 21.70
C ILE A 7 7.45 -4.62 23.17
N VAL A 8 7.02 -3.56 23.84
CA VAL A 8 6.42 -3.61 25.18
C VAL A 8 4.94 -3.29 25.06
N ASP A 9 4.10 -4.12 25.68
CA ASP A 9 2.65 -3.92 25.67
C ASP A 9 2.17 -3.00 26.81
N GLN A 10 0.85 -2.89 26.99
CA GLN A 10 0.24 -2.04 28.02
C GLN A 10 0.29 -2.61 29.45
N TRP A 11 0.67 -3.88 29.61
CA TRP A 11 0.83 -4.56 30.89
C TRP A 11 2.31 -4.68 31.31
N GLY A 12 3.24 -4.39 30.40
CA GLY A 12 4.68 -4.43 30.61
C GLY A 12 5.35 -5.71 30.12
N GLU A 13 4.60 -6.61 29.46
CA GLU A 13 5.16 -7.78 28.80
C GLU A 13 6.02 -7.35 27.61
N LYS A 14 7.06 -8.15 27.30
CA LYS A 14 8.08 -7.80 26.32
C LYS A 14 8.22 -8.90 25.28
N PHE A 15 8.08 -8.53 24.01
CA PHE A 15 8.18 -9.43 22.86
C PHE A 15 9.37 -8.99 22.00
N GLY A 16 10.28 -9.92 21.69
CA GLY A 16 11.38 -9.63 20.78
C GLY A 16 10.84 -9.41 19.37
N VAL A 17 11.35 -8.42 18.64
CA VAL A 17 10.96 -8.23 17.23
C VAL A 17 11.41 -9.42 16.35
N GLN A 18 12.34 -10.25 16.83
CA GLN A 18 12.65 -11.54 16.18
C GLN A 18 11.57 -12.59 16.40
N ASP A 19 10.95 -12.66 17.59
CA ASP A 19 9.83 -13.58 17.88
C ASP A 19 8.64 -13.35 16.92
N LEU A 20 8.41 -12.08 16.55
CA LEU A 20 7.38 -11.68 15.59
C LEU A 20 7.61 -12.17 14.16
N ASN A 21 8.79 -12.72 13.86
CA ASN A 21 9.06 -13.41 12.59
C ASN A 21 8.75 -14.92 12.65
N ASP A 22 8.64 -15.53 13.84
CA ASP A 22 8.22 -16.93 13.96
C ASP A 22 6.68 -17.05 13.95
N LYS A 23 6.16 -17.74 12.94
CA LYS A 23 4.73 -18.07 12.85
C LYS A 23 4.26 -18.87 14.07
N LYS A 24 5.08 -19.76 14.63
CA LYS A 24 4.71 -20.55 15.81
C LYS A 24 4.56 -19.67 17.05
N PHE A 25 5.40 -18.66 17.22
CA PHE A 25 5.22 -17.68 18.30
C PHE A 25 3.89 -16.94 18.15
N LEU A 26 3.61 -16.43 16.94
CA LEU A 26 2.34 -15.74 16.63
C LEU A 26 1.09 -16.63 16.75
N GLU A 27 1.23 -17.95 16.63
CA GLU A 27 0.16 -18.94 16.85
C GLU A 27 -0.04 -19.33 18.33
N ASN A 28 0.91 -19.01 19.22
CA ASN A 28 0.85 -19.35 20.65
C ASN A 28 0.55 -18.15 21.58
N ILE A 29 0.66 -16.90 21.10
CA ILE A 29 0.24 -15.72 21.87
C ILE A 29 -1.28 -15.59 21.95
N THR A 30 -1.76 -14.93 23.01
CA THR A 30 -3.20 -14.66 23.22
C THR A 30 -3.73 -13.65 22.19
N PRO A 31 -5.05 -13.65 21.91
CA PRO A 31 -5.69 -12.64 21.06
C PRO A 31 -5.40 -11.21 21.52
N GLN A 32 -5.35 -10.96 22.83
CA GLN A 32 -5.09 -9.66 23.43
C GLN A 32 -3.65 -9.16 23.19
N GLN A 33 -2.66 -10.06 23.29
CA GLN A 33 -1.27 -9.75 22.95
C GLN A 33 -1.12 -9.47 21.45
N LEU A 34 -1.71 -10.32 20.59
CA LEU A 34 -1.70 -10.16 19.13
C LEU A 34 -2.36 -8.83 18.71
N GLU A 35 -3.48 -8.47 19.34
CA GLU A 35 -4.16 -7.18 19.14
C GLU A 35 -3.26 -6.01 19.56
N ASN A 36 -2.66 -6.06 20.77
CA ASN A 36 -1.78 -5.00 21.26
C ASN A 36 -0.56 -4.80 20.32
N ILE A 37 0.09 -5.88 19.91
CA ILE A 37 1.20 -5.86 18.93
C ILE A 37 0.74 -5.22 17.60
N ALA A 38 -0.49 -5.50 17.14
CA ALA A 38 -1.03 -4.93 15.91
C ALA A 38 -1.33 -3.41 16.02
N TYR A 39 -1.87 -2.95 17.15
CA TYR A 39 -2.00 -1.50 17.43
C TYR A 39 -0.63 -0.83 17.57
N ARG A 40 0.33 -1.45 18.26
CA ARG A 40 1.68 -0.90 18.43
C ARG A 40 2.44 -0.81 17.10
N LYS A 41 2.24 -1.78 16.20
CA LYS A 41 2.69 -1.74 14.80
C LYS A 41 2.06 -0.59 14.01
N LYS A 42 0.77 -0.30 14.20
CA LYS A 42 0.05 0.84 13.60
C LYS A 42 0.68 2.18 14.04
N GLU A 43 0.95 2.35 15.34
CA GLU A 43 1.61 3.55 15.89
C GLU A 43 3.05 3.72 15.36
N ILE A 44 3.88 2.69 15.51
CA ILE A 44 5.28 2.68 15.09
C ILE A 44 5.40 2.93 13.57
N GLY A 45 4.51 2.33 12.77
CA GLY A 45 4.44 2.56 11.33
C GLY A 45 4.02 3.98 10.92
N ILE A 46 3.32 4.73 11.77
CA ILE A 46 3.04 6.16 11.57
C ILE A 46 4.27 7.00 11.91
N ALA A 47 5.01 6.64 12.97
CA ALA A 47 6.26 7.32 13.34
C ALA A 47 7.34 7.16 12.26
N PHE A 48 7.60 5.94 11.78
CA PHE A 48 8.62 5.70 10.74
C PHE A 48 8.28 6.37 9.40
N LYS A 49 7.01 6.50 9.00
CA LYS A 49 6.63 7.25 7.79
C LYS A 49 7.14 8.70 7.80
N LYS A 50 7.08 9.37 8.96
CA LYS A 50 7.61 10.74 9.11
C LYS A 50 9.14 10.78 9.00
N VAL A 51 9.82 9.74 9.46
CA VAL A 51 11.27 9.58 9.27
C VAL A 51 11.59 9.38 7.78
N ASP A 52 10.85 8.52 7.10
CA ASP A 52 10.99 8.29 5.65
C ASP A 52 10.70 9.54 4.82
N GLU A 53 9.75 10.37 5.23
CA GLU A 53 9.40 11.65 4.59
C GLU A 53 10.56 12.64 4.70
N VAL A 54 11.02 12.93 5.93
CA VAL A 54 12.16 13.84 6.17
C VAL A 54 13.46 13.32 5.52
N LEU A 55 13.69 12.01 5.51
CA LEU A 55 14.82 11.37 4.84
C LEU A 55 14.80 11.62 3.32
N LYS A 56 13.64 11.50 2.68
CA LYS A 56 13.47 11.79 1.24
C LYS A 56 13.64 13.27 0.94
N GLU A 57 13.08 14.16 1.76
CA GLU A 57 13.26 15.61 1.61
C GLU A 57 14.75 16.00 1.66
N ARG A 58 15.50 15.48 2.64
CA ARG A 58 16.95 15.68 2.78
C ARG A 58 17.74 15.15 1.59
N LEU A 59 17.45 13.92 1.14
CA LEU A 59 18.05 13.34 -0.07
C LEU A 59 17.75 14.16 -1.33
N HIS A 60 16.54 14.72 -1.46
CA HIS A 60 16.17 15.64 -2.55
C HIS A 60 16.86 17.01 -2.43
N GLN A 61 17.19 17.46 -1.23
CA GLN A 61 17.98 18.68 -0.97
C GLN A 61 19.50 18.46 -1.15
N GLY A 62 19.95 17.21 -1.37
CA GLY A 62 21.35 16.85 -1.62
C GLY A 62 22.14 16.40 -0.39
N GLU A 63 21.50 16.19 0.76
CA GLU A 63 22.13 15.59 1.95
C GLU A 63 22.52 14.13 1.67
N GLN A 64 23.77 13.75 1.96
CA GLN A 64 24.29 12.42 1.68
C GLN A 64 24.28 11.54 2.93
N PHE A 65 23.78 10.31 2.80
CA PHE A 65 23.73 9.31 3.85
C PHE A 65 24.64 8.12 3.50
N PRO A 66 25.52 7.64 4.39
CA PRO A 66 26.53 6.62 4.05
C PRO A 66 25.99 5.31 3.44
N HIS A 67 24.74 4.96 3.75
CA HIS A 67 24.11 3.68 3.37
C HIS A 67 22.70 3.86 2.78
N ILE A 68 22.30 5.07 2.40
CA ILE A 68 20.96 5.36 1.86
C ILE A 68 21.09 6.22 0.61
N ILE A 69 20.58 5.71 -0.51
CA ILE A 69 20.54 6.38 -1.81
C ILE A 69 19.16 6.19 -2.46
N PHE A 70 18.79 7.06 -3.39
CA PHE A 70 17.68 6.76 -4.31
C PHE A 70 18.07 5.63 -5.26
N SER A 71 17.15 4.68 -5.50
CA SER A 71 17.27 3.66 -6.53
C SER A 71 16.40 3.99 -7.74
N GLU A 72 16.97 3.97 -8.95
CA GLU A 72 16.18 4.13 -10.18
C GLU A 72 15.34 2.88 -10.45
N THR A 73 14.02 3.00 -10.32
CA THR A 73 13.07 1.96 -10.74
C THR A 73 12.30 2.41 -11.98
N LYS A 74 12.48 1.70 -13.10
CA LYS A 74 11.84 2.04 -14.38
C LYS A 74 10.60 1.17 -14.58
N ARG A 75 9.41 1.76 -14.45
CA ARG A 75 8.13 1.10 -14.71
C ARG A 75 7.70 1.31 -16.16
N ALA A 76 7.54 0.24 -16.91
CA ALA A 76 6.91 0.29 -18.22
C ALA A 76 5.43 0.66 -18.09
N ASN A 77 4.99 1.67 -18.84
CA ASN A 77 3.59 2.05 -18.99
C ASN A 77 3.26 2.09 -20.49
N ILE A 78 2.12 1.53 -20.89
CA ILE A 78 1.64 1.61 -22.28
C ILE A 78 0.93 2.95 -22.45
N ASP A 79 1.28 3.69 -23.50
CA ASP A 79 0.61 4.93 -23.89
C ASP A 79 -0.92 4.72 -24.00
N GLN A 80 -1.68 5.70 -23.52
CA GLN A 80 -3.14 5.66 -23.45
C GLN A 80 -3.82 6.53 -24.51
N SER A 81 -3.07 7.07 -25.48
CA SER A 81 -3.62 7.81 -26.62
C SER A 81 -4.61 6.99 -27.43
N GLU A 82 -5.48 7.69 -28.15
CA GLU A 82 -6.46 7.08 -29.05
C GLU A 82 -5.77 6.33 -30.20
N GLN A 83 -4.62 6.80 -30.68
CA GLN A 83 -3.82 6.14 -31.72
C GLN A 83 -3.33 4.77 -31.25
N THR A 84 -2.74 4.68 -30.05
CA THR A 84 -2.28 3.41 -29.48
C THR A 84 -3.46 2.47 -29.23
N LYS A 85 -4.58 2.96 -28.71
CA LYS A 85 -5.77 2.12 -28.49
C LYS A 85 -6.37 1.60 -29.80
N LYS A 86 -6.50 2.44 -30.83
CA LYS A 86 -6.93 2.02 -32.17
C LYS A 86 -5.98 0.98 -32.78
N ALA A 87 -4.66 1.13 -32.60
CA ALA A 87 -3.69 0.17 -33.10
C ALA A 87 -3.78 -1.20 -32.39
N PHE A 88 -3.93 -1.21 -31.06
CA PHE A 88 -4.12 -2.44 -30.28
C PHE A 88 -5.44 -3.14 -30.64
N VAL A 89 -6.56 -2.42 -30.66
CA VAL A 89 -7.88 -2.99 -31.03
C VAL A 89 -7.88 -3.55 -32.46
N LYS A 90 -7.24 -2.86 -33.41
CA LYS A 90 -7.11 -3.34 -34.80
C LYS A 90 -6.32 -4.65 -34.94
N LYS A 91 -5.35 -4.91 -34.05
CA LYS A 91 -4.45 -6.08 -34.15
C LYS A 91 -4.86 -7.25 -33.23
N TYR A 92 -5.42 -6.95 -32.07
CA TYR A 92 -5.67 -7.90 -30.99
C TYR A 92 -7.13 -7.91 -30.47
N GLY A 93 -8.00 -7.07 -31.03
CA GLY A 93 -9.40 -6.96 -30.60
C GLY A 93 -9.60 -6.15 -29.31
N TRP A 94 -10.85 -6.10 -28.83
CA TRP A 94 -11.25 -5.27 -27.69
C TRP A 94 -10.73 -5.77 -26.33
N ASP A 95 -10.35 -7.05 -26.21
CA ASP A 95 -9.67 -7.60 -25.02
C ASP A 95 -8.39 -6.82 -24.67
N ALA A 96 -7.67 -6.33 -25.69
CA ALA A 96 -6.41 -5.61 -25.53
C ALA A 96 -6.56 -4.17 -24.99
N VAL A 97 -7.78 -3.73 -24.63
CA VAL A 97 -8.03 -2.44 -23.98
C VAL A 97 -9.00 -2.57 -22.80
N GLN A 98 -8.61 -2.08 -21.64
CA GLN A 98 -9.47 -2.05 -20.46
C GLN A 98 -10.37 -0.80 -20.45
N VAL A 99 -11.63 -0.97 -20.02
CA VAL A 99 -12.52 0.15 -19.66
C VAL A 99 -11.92 0.90 -18.46
N LYS A 100 -11.99 2.23 -18.48
CA LYS A 100 -11.56 3.08 -17.35
C LYS A 100 -12.35 2.74 -16.08
N THR A 101 -11.75 2.97 -14.91
CA THR A 101 -12.47 2.78 -13.64
C THR A 101 -13.65 3.76 -13.51
N PRO A 102 -14.70 3.44 -12.72
CA PRO A 102 -15.83 4.36 -12.51
C PRO A 102 -15.40 5.77 -12.07
N LYS A 103 -14.37 5.87 -11.21
CA LYS A 103 -13.76 7.15 -10.82
C LYS A 103 -13.15 7.90 -12.02
N GLN A 104 -12.31 7.23 -12.82
CA GLN A 104 -11.68 7.82 -14.02
C GLN A 104 -12.67 8.17 -15.14
N LEU A 105 -13.88 7.62 -15.08
CA LEU A 105 -15.00 7.97 -15.95
C LEU A 105 -15.72 9.22 -15.43
N LYS A 106 -16.10 9.27 -14.14
CA LYS A 106 -16.65 10.49 -13.51
C LYS A 106 -15.72 11.70 -13.65
N GLU A 107 -14.42 11.52 -13.39
CA GLU A 107 -13.39 12.56 -13.56
C GLU A 107 -13.28 13.12 -15.00
N LYS A 108 -13.79 12.41 -16.01
CA LYS A 108 -13.80 12.85 -17.41
C LYS A 108 -15.17 13.31 -17.92
N TYR A 109 -16.26 12.72 -17.40
CA TYR A 109 -17.61 12.84 -17.95
C TYR A 109 -18.63 13.43 -16.96
N GLY A 110 -18.21 13.86 -15.77
CA GLY A 110 -19.09 14.39 -14.74
C GLY A 110 -19.95 13.31 -14.08
N GLU A 111 -21.05 13.73 -13.46
CA GLU A 111 -22.05 12.83 -12.87
C GLU A 111 -23.04 12.28 -13.92
N ASP A 112 -23.10 12.85 -15.12
CA ASP A 112 -24.00 12.44 -16.21
C ASP A 112 -23.80 10.98 -16.65
N ILE A 113 -22.61 10.41 -16.41
CA ILE A 113 -22.29 9.00 -16.69
C ILE A 113 -22.75 8.04 -15.59
N GLN A 114 -23.20 8.53 -14.43
CA GLN A 114 -23.66 7.71 -13.30
C GLN A 114 -24.75 6.69 -13.70
N PRO A 115 -25.81 7.05 -14.46
CA PRO A 115 -26.85 6.09 -14.86
C PRO A 115 -26.35 4.99 -15.79
N ASP A 116 -25.20 5.17 -16.46
CA ASP A 116 -24.58 4.13 -17.28
C ASP A 116 -23.60 3.28 -16.47
N LEU A 117 -22.89 3.87 -15.49
CA LEU A 117 -22.09 3.13 -14.51
C LEU A 117 -22.95 2.17 -13.69
N ASP A 118 -24.14 2.59 -13.24
CA ASP A 118 -25.03 1.78 -12.40
C ASP A 118 -25.57 0.53 -13.12
N LYS A 119 -25.62 0.54 -14.46
CA LYS A 119 -26.04 -0.62 -15.28
C LYS A 119 -24.96 -1.70 -15.38
N VAL A 120 -23.68 -1.37 -15.15
CA VAL A 120 -22.53 -2.23 -15.48
C VAL A 120 -21.54 -2.43 -14.32
N THR A 121 -21.66 -1.69 -13.22
CA THR A 121 -20.72 -1.76 -12.09
C THR A 121 -21.03 -2.94 -11.18
N VAL A 122 -20.20 -3.98 -11.27
CA VAL A 122 -20.22 -5.10 -10.32
C VAL A 122 -19.43 -4.74 -9.07
N TYR A 123 -20.09 -4.77 -7.91
CA TYR A 123 -19.45 -4.50 -6.61
C TYR A 123 -18.91 -5.78 -5.98
N THR A 124 -17.59 -5.83 -5.75
CA THR A 124 -16.92 -6.92 -5.03
C THR A 124 -16.59 -6.50 -3.61
N THR A 125 -17.24 -7.10 -2.62
CA THR A 125 -16.92 -6.90 -1.20
C THR A 125 -15.53 -7.45 -0.88
N SER A 126 -14.67 -6.65 -0.25
CA SER A 126 -13.39 -7.11 0.32
C SER A 126 -13.38 -6.85 1.83
N GLN A 127 -13.11 -7.88 2.62
CA GLN A 127 -12.86 -7.72 4.05
C GLN A 127 -11.48 -7.09 4.25
N ARG A 128 -11.38 -6.16 5.20
CA ARG A 128 -10.14 -5.47 5.58
C ARG A 128 -10.11 -5.32 7.09
N LEU A 129 -8.92 -5.45 7.68
CA LEU A 129 -8.73 -5.17 9.10
C LEU A 129 -9.02 -3.68 9.35
N LYS A 130 -10.05 -3.42 10.17
CA LYS A 130 -10.31 -2.12 10.77
C LYS A 130 -9.73 -2.14 12.19
N TYR A 131 -9.03 -1.07 12.53
CA TYR A 131 -8.61 -0.78 13.89
C TYR A 131 -9.44 0.42 14.33
N GLU A 132 -10.19 0.28 15.42
CA GLU A 132 -11.06 1.36 15.93
C GLU A 132 -10.27 2.34 16.82
#